data_AF-A0A4P9ZXL1-F1
#
_entry.id   AF-A0A4P9ZXL1-F1
#
_cell.length_a   1.000
_cell.length_b   1.000
_cell.length_c   1.000
_cell.angle_alpha   90.00
_cell.angle_beta   90.00
_cell.angle_gamma   90.00
#
_symmetry.space_group_name_H-M   'P 1'
#
loop_
_entity.id
_entity.type
_entity.pdbx_description
1 polymer ?
#
loop_
_entity_poly.entity_id
_entity_poly.type
_entity_poly.pdbx_seq_one_letter_code
_entity_poly.pdbx_strand_id
1 'polypeptide(L)'
;LTCLLISGKRHTFRFPAGATIRQTKQQIYQEWPKEWESDKPDSPGFLRLLYLGKVLEDPRGLADYQLLPARKPTIVHLTIKMVEDPDVPGKQPPSLLL
;
A
#
# COMPACT_ATOMS: atom_id res chain seq x y z
N LEU A 1 6.47 -0.90 -11.30
CA LEU A 1 5.92 0.24 -10.53
C LEU A 1 6.77 0.40 -9.28
N THR A 2 7.40 1.55 -9.07
CA THR A 2 8.27 1.77 -7.92
C THR A 2 7.46 2.34 -6.77
N CYS A 3 7.45 1.66 -5.64
CA CYS A 3 6.82 2.14 -4.41
C CYS A 3 7.87 2.83 -3.53
N LEU A 4 7.50 3.98 -2.97
CA LEU A 4 8.30 4.79 -2.04
C LEU A 4 7.61 4.82 -0.68
N LEU A 5 8.23 4.24 0.34
CA LEU A 5 7.78 4.37 1.73
C LEU A 5 8.08 5.75 2.31
N ILE A 6 7.37 6.11 3.36
CA ILE A 6 7.56 7.36 4.14
C ILE A 6 8.97 7.43 4.75
N SER A 7 9.55 6.27 5.08
CA SER A 7 10.93 6.13 5.52
C SER A 7 11.98 6.39 4.42
N GLY A 8 11.55 6.64 3.18
CA GLY A 8 12.41 6.89 2.03
C GLY A 8 12.85 5.64 1.26
N LYS A 9 12.57 4.44 1.78
CA LYS A 9 12.91 3.17 1.14
C LYS A 9 12.11 2.96 -0.16
N ARG A 10 12.74 2.35 -1.18
CA ARG A 10 12.16 2.15 -2.50
C ARG A 10 12.25 0.69 -2.94
N HIS A 11 11.18 0.18 -3.53
CA HIS A 11 11.14 -1.17 -4.10
C HIS A 11 10.29 -1.18 -5.37
N THR A 12 10.75 -1.91 -6.39
CA THR A 12 10.05 -1.96 -7.68
C THR A 12 9.32 -3.27 -7.85
N PHE A 13 8.00 -3.19 -7.84
CA PHE A 13 7.10 -4.33 -8.04
C PHE A 13 6.68 -4.46 -9.51
N ARG A 14 6.29 -5.67 -9.89
CA ARG A 14 5.73 -5.97 -11.21
C ARG A 14 4.27 -6.40 -11.04
N PHE A 15 3.38 -5.71 -11.73
CA PHE A 15 1.95 -5.97 -11.71
C PHE A 15 1.47 -6.30 -13.13
N PRO A 16 0.46 -7.16 -13.30
CA PRO A 16 -0.19 -7.34 -14.58
C PRO A 16 -0.92 -6.06 -15.00
N ALA A 17 -1.07 -5.84 -16.32
CA ALA A 17 -1.64 -4.60 -16.86
C ALA A 17 -3.09 -4.33 -16.41
N GLY A 18 -3.87 -5.39 -16.12
CA GLY A 18 -5.24 -5.32 -15.62
C GLY A 18 -5.38 -5.38 -14.10
N ALA A 19 -4.30 -5.23 -13.33
CA ALA A 19 -4.37 -5.29 -11.87
C ALA A 19 -5.26 -4.19 -11.29
N THR A 20 -6.21 -4.59 -10.44
CA THR A 20 -6.99 -3.69 -9.59
C THR A 20 -6.13 -3.15 -8.44
N ILE A 21 -6.52 -2.02 -7.86
CA ILE A 21 -5.81 -1.46 -6.71
C ILE A 21 -5.81 -2.40 -5.50
N ARG A 22 -6.90 -3.15 -5.26
CA ARG A 22 -6.94 -4.24 -4.27
C ARG A 22 -5.88 -5.29 -4.53
N GLN A 23 -5.78 -5.80 -5.76
CA GLN A 23 -4.78 -6.80 -6.12
C GLN A 23 -3.35 -6.27 -5.97
N THR A 24 -3.11 -5.01 -6.36
CA THR A 24 -1.80 -4.35 -6.17
C THR A 24 -1.42 -4.29 -4.69
N LYS A 25 -2.31 -3.84 -3.81
CA LYS A 25 -2.07 -3.81 -2.35
C LYS A 25 -1.82 -5.21 -1.79
N GLN A 26 -2.63 -6.18 -2.20
CA GLN A 26 -2.48 -7.58 -1.78
C GLN A 26 -1.11 -8.14 -2.15
N GLN A 27 -0.68 -7.93 -3.39
CA GLN A 27 0.61 -8.43 -3.86
C GLN A 27 1.79 -7.74 -3.15
N ILE A 28 1.74 -6.41 -2.96
CA ILE A 28 2.75 -5.68 -2.17
C ILE A 28 2.89 -6.27 -0.76
N TYR A 29 1.76 -6.56 -0.10
CA TYR A 29 1.75 -7.15 1.23
C TYR A 29 2.34 -8.57 1.26
N GLN A 30 2.02 -9.40 0.26
CA GLN A 30 2.51 -10.77 0.15
C GLN A 30 4.00 -10.83 -0.17
N GLU A 31 4.46 -9.98 -1.09
CA GLU A 31 5.85 -9.85 -1.50
C GLU A 31 6.57 -8.72 -0.74
N TRP A 32 6.22 -8.54 0.54
CA TRP A 32 6.78 -7.47 1.35
C TRP A 32 8.32 -7.59 1.40
N PRO A 33 9.08 -6.55 1.02
CA PRO A 33 10.53 -6.65 0.96
C PRO A 33 11.15 -6.86 2.34
N LYS A 34 12.18 -7.70 2.44
CA LYS A 34 12.86 -7.99 3.71
C LYS A 34 13.50 -6.75 4.32
N GLU A 35 13.99 -5.83 3.50
CA GLU A 35 14.51 -4.54 3.97
C GLU A 35 13.43 -3.61 4.57
N TRP A 36 12.15 -3.94 4.38
CA TRP A 36 10.98 -3.20 4.89
C TRP A 36 10.30 -3.92 6.07
N GLU A 37 10.86 -5.02 6.58
CA GLU A 37 10.19 -5.89 7.58
C GLU A 37 9.64 -5.09 8.78
N SER A 38 10.40 -4.12 9.29
CA SER A 38 10.00 -3.26 10.42
C SER A 38 8.80 -2.35 10.14
N ASP A 39 8.48 -2.12 8.86
CA ASP A 39 7.38 -1.28 8.39
C ASP A 39 6.16 -2.12 7.99
N LYS A 40 6.19 -3.46 8.11
CA LYS A 40 5.11 -4.32 7.61
C LYS A 40 3.80 -4.10 8.40
N PRO A 41 2.67 -3.79 7.73
CA PRO A 41 1.38 -3.66 8.43
C PRO A 41 0.80 -5.02 8.82
N ASP A 42 -0.18 -5.02 9.73
CA ASP A 42 -0.93 -6.23 10.10
C ASP A 42 -1.80 -6.75 8.92
N SER A 43 -2.32 -5.86 8.07
CA SER A 43 -3.23 -6.21 6.96
C SER A 43 -2.94 -5.39 5.69
N PRO A 44 -3.16 -5.94 4.47
CA PRO A 44 -3.07 -5.17 3.23
C PRO A 44 -4.08 -4.01 3.16
N GLY A 45 -5.15 -4.05 3.97
CA GLY A 45 -6.13 -2.95 4.09
C GLY A 45 -5.53 -1.65 4.66
N PHE A 46 -4.42 -1.75 5.39
CA PHE A 46 -3.70 -0.60 5.94
C PHE A 46 -2.81 0.10 4.92
N LEU A 47 -2.60 -0.51 3.74
CA LEU A 47 -1.81 0.09 2.67
C LEU A 47 -2.62 1.14 1.90
N ARG A 48 -2.06 2.33 1.75
CA ARG A 48 -2.54 3.35 0.82
C ARG A 48 -1.47 3.66 -0.22
N LEU A 49 -1.91 3.62 -1.47
CA LEU A 49 -1.12 4.04 -2.62
C LEU A 49 -1.53 5.47 -2.98
N LEU A 50 -0.55 6.35 -3.18
CA LEU A 50 -0.77 7.73 -3.59
C LEU A 50 0.05 8.08 -4.83
N TYR A 51 -0.61 8.63 -5.84
CA TYR A 51 0.01 9.06 -7.09
C TYR A 51 -0.52 10.44 -7.49
N LEU A 52 0.39 11.40 -7.72
CA LEU A 52 0.05 12.78 -8.10
C LEU A 52 -0.97 13.43 -7.14
N GLY A 53 -0.82 13.20 -5.84
CA GLY A 53 -1.73 13.71 -4.80
C GLY A 53 -3.07 12.97 -4.69
N LYS A 54 -3.33 11.96 -5.53
CA LYS A 54 -4.56 11.15 -5.48
C LYS A 54 -4.32 9.84 -4.76
N VAL A 55 -5.23 9.48 -3.86
CA VAL A 55 -5.29 8.12 -3.31
C VAL A 55 -5.84 7.19 -4.39
N LEU A 56 -5.21 6.04 -4.57
CA LEU A 56 -5.70 5.02 -5.49
C LEU A 56 -6.66 4.11 -4.75
N GLU A 57 -7.81 3.86 -5.36
CA GLU A 57 -8.93 3.17 -4.72
C GLU A 57 -9.59 2.17 -5.68
N ASP A 58 -10.17 1.14 -5.10
CA ASP A 58 -11.04 0.20 -5.82
C ASP A 58 -12.36 0.88 -6.20
N PRO A 59 -13.06 0.45 -7.27
CA PRO A 59 -12.78 -0.70 -8.12
C PRO A 59 -11.82 -0.41 -9.29
N ARG A 60 -11.12 0.74 -9.29
CA ARG A 60 -10.22 1.13 -10.38
C ARG A 60 -8.98 0.24 -10.42
N GLY A 61 -8.33 0.18 -11.57
CA GLY A 61 -7.06 -0.50 -11.78
C GLY A 61 -5.90 0.46 -12.07
N LEU A 62 -4.69 -0.09 -12.16
CA LEU A 62 -3.48 0.69 -12.48
C LEU A 62 -3.61 1.45 -13.81
N ALA A 63 -4.33 0.87 -14.78
CA ALA A 63 -4.58 1.47 -16.09
C ALA A 63 -5.38 2.79 -16.00
N ASP A 64 -6.38 2.88 -15.11
CA ASP A 64 -7.18 4.09 -14.90
C ASP A 64 -6.35 5.28 -14.42
N TYR A 65 -5.22 5.01 -13.77
CA TYR A 65 -4.26 6.00 -13.31
C TYR A 65 -3.04 6.15 -14.23
N GLN A 66 -3.07 5.51 -15.41
CA GLN A 66 -1.98 5.50 -16.40
C GLN A 66 -0.66 4.89 -15.86
N LEU A 67 -0.73 4.04 -14.83
CA LEU A 67 0.41 3.42 -14.14
C LEU A 67 0.91 2.13 -14.81
N LEU A 68 0.89 2.08 -16.14
CA LEU A 68 1.29 0.89 -16.89
C LEU A 68 2.81 0.86 -17.12
N PRO A 69 3.46 -0.31 -16.95
CA PRO A 69 4.92 -0.44 -16.98
C PRO A 69 5.56 -0.04 -18.31
N ALA A 70 4.82 -0.14 -19.43
CA ALA A 70 5.31 0.21 -20.75
C ALA A 70 5.39 1.72 -21.03
N ARG A 71 4.79 2.57 -20.18
CA ARG A 71 4.67 4.01 -20.46
C ARG A 71 5.86 4.80 -19.95
N LYS A 72 6.12 4.79 -18.63
CA LYS A 72 7.19 5.56 -17.98
C LYS A 72 7.56 4.93 -16.63
N PRO A 73 8.83 5.05 -16.18
CA PRO A 73 9.17 4.75 -14.79
C PRO A 73 8.33 5.65 -13.88
N THR A 74 7.53 5.04 -13.01
CA THR A 74 6.57 5.76 -12.17
C THR A 74 6.78 5.41 -10.70
N ILE A 75 6.82 6.45 -9.87
CA ILE A 75 6.93 6.36 -8.42
C ILE A 75 5.54 6.61 -7.81
N VAL A 76 5.12 5.70 -6.95
CA VAL A 76 3.90 5.78 -6.15
C VAL A 76 4.31 5.79 -4.69
N HIS A 77 3.72 6.69 -3.91
CA HIS A 77 3.94 6.69 -2.47
C HIS A 77 3.13 5.57 -1.83
N LEU A 78 3.79 4.76 -1.01
CA LEU A 78 3.17 3.72 -0.20
C LEU A 78 3.18 4.21 1.25
N THR A 79 1.99 4.29 1.83
CA THR A 79 1.82 4.69 3.24
C THR A 79 1.07 3.60 3.98
N ILE A 80 1.39 3.43 5.26
CA ILE A 80 0.70 2.52 6.16
C ILE A 80 -0.14 3.37 7.10
N LYS A 81 -1.46 3.21 7.08
CA LYS A 81 -2.35 3.80 8.08
C LYS A 81 -2.81 2.72 9.02
N MET A 82 -2.54 2.90 10.31
CA MET A 82 -3.28 2.21 11.36
C MET A 82 -4.69 2.78 11.33
N VAL A 83 -5.59 2.13 10.60
CA VAL A 83 -7.02 2.33 10.77
C VAL A 83 -7.42 1.25 11.77
N GLU A 84 -8.16 1.59 12.82
CA GLU A 84 -8.82 0.58 13.64
C GLU A 84 -9.65 -0.28 12.70
N ASP A 85 -9.23 -1.51 12.48
CA ASP A 85 -9.93 -2.40 11.58
C ASP A 85 -11.28 -2.74 12.26
N PRO A 86 -12.43 -2.39 11.67
CA PRO A 86 -13.72 -2.64 12.32
C PRO A 86 -14.02 -4.15 12.44
N ASP A 87 -13.26 -5.01 11.74
CA ASP A 87 -13.35 -6.47 11.81
C ASP A 87 -12.34 -7.07 12.81
N VAL A 88 -11.41 -6.28 13.37
CA VAL A 88 -10.51 -6.74 14.46
C VAL A 88 -11.03 -6.29 15.83
N PRO A 89 -11.69 -7.17 16.61
CA PRO A 89 -12.06 -6.85 17.98
C PRO A 89 -10.79 -6.74 18.85
N GLY A 90 -10.51 -5.54 19.38
CA GLY A 90 -9.79 -5.38 20.64
C GLY A 90 -8.31 -4.98 20.62
N LYS A 91 -7.92 -3.91 19.89
CA LYS A 91 -6.77 -3.10 20.35
C LYS A 91 -7.27 -1.90 21.16
N GLN A 92 -7.82 -2.18 22.36
CA GLN A 92 -8.12 -1.13 23.34
C GLN A 92 -6.78 -0.48 23.75
N PRO A 93 -6.60 0.84 23.63
CA PRO A 93 -5.41 1.49 24.16
C PRO A 93 -5.34 1.26 25.68
N PRO A 94 -4.14 1.15 26.28
CA PRO A 94 -4.02 0.90 27.71
C PRO A 94 -4.78 1.98 28.46
N SER A 95 -5.82 1.56 29.19
CA SER A 95 -6.57 2.45 30.06
C SER A 95 -5.61 3.00 31.12
N LEU A 96 -5.24 4.28 30.98
CA LEU A 96 -4.54 5.02 32.01
C LEU A 96 -5.53 5.22 33.16
N LEU A 97 -5.54 4.28 34.09
CA LEU A 97 -6.18 4.45 35.39
C LEU A 97 -5.33 5.45 36.19
N LEU A 98 -5.88 6.65 36.35
CA LEU A 98 -5.50 7.67 37.32
C LEU A 98 -6.15 7.35 38.67
#